data_AF-A0A0V0HD85-F1
#
_entry.id   AF-A0A0V0HD85-F1
#
_cell.length_a   1.000
_cell.length_b   1.000
_cell.length_c   1.000
_cell.angle_alpha   90.00
_cell.angle_beta   90.00
_cell.angle_gamma   90.00
#
_symmetry.space_group_name_H-M   'P 1'
#
loop_
_entity.id
_entity.type
_entity.pdbx_description
1 polymer ?
#
loop_
_entity_poly.entity_id
_entity_poly.type
_entity_poly.pdbx_seq_one_letter_code
_entity_poly.pdbx_strand_id
1 'polypeptide(L)'
;MEEATIPQFGNKLVHEAKLKELLRNLNSTDFQLCSDASKEFVKLLKSDSGLEFLSLYIQNSSKCMELEQAWETRKSKTGLYVVLNLISGFFNQYYGKNRVDKDPKVAVIVNALDKFAKLIVEKRMNDLYKELNSKEAKRQRAALSLLASIARRSSWMAWEVA
;
A
#
# COMPACT_ATOMS: atom_id res chain seq x y z
N MET A 1 -37.35 -3.33 21.22
CA MET A 1 -36.47 -2.30 20.62
C MET A 1 -35.70 -2.99 19.53
N GLU A 2 -36.07 -2.73 18.29
CA GLU A 2 -35.50 -3.32 17.09
C GLU A 2 -34.27 -2.46 16.73
N GLU A 3 -33.07 -3.01 16.90
CA GLU A 3 -31.84 -2.36 16.47
C GLU A 3 -31.87 -2.25 14.95
N ALA A 4 -32.09 -1.04 14.44
CA ALA A 4 -32.00 -0.72 13.04
C ALA A 4 -30.56 -0.98 12.57
N THR A 5 -30.32 -2.14 11.95
CA THR A 5 -29.09 -2.43 11.21
C THR A 5 -28.93 -1.37 10.12
N ILE A 6 -28.02 -0.42 10.37
CA ILE A 6 -27.58 0.58 9.40
C ILE A 6 -27.14 -0.17 8.12
N PRO A 7 -27.60 0.20 6.91
CA PRO A 7 -27.35 -0.62 5.73
C PRO A 7 -25.86 -0.68 5.41
N GLN A 8 -25.27 -1.89 5.43
CA GLN A 8 -23.89 -2.16 4.99
C GLN A 8 -23.58 -1.58 3.59
N PHE A 9 -24.60 -1.40 2.76
CA PHE A 9 -24.51 -0.80 1.42
C PHE A 9 -24.07 0.67 1.43
N GLY A 10 -24.44 1.45 2.45
CA GLY A 10 -24.04 2.85 2.58
C GLY A 10 -22.54 3.00 2.78
N ASN A 11 -21.96 2.17 3.65
CA ASN A 11 -20.53 2.20 3.94
C ASN A 11 -19.69 1.77 2.72
N LYS A 12 -20.15 0.79 1.93
CA LYS A 12 -19.42 0.34 0.74
C LYS A 12 -19.33 1.43 -0.34
N LEU A 13 -20.44 2.11 -0.65
CA LEU A 13 -20.45 3.19 -1.65
C LEU A 13 -19.59 4.38 -1.22
N VAL A 14 -19.60 4.70 0.08
CA VAL A 14 -18.73 5.73 0.67
C VAL A 14 -17.25 5.32 0.53
N HIS A 15 -16.90 4.07 0.83
CA HIS A 15 -15.54 3.57 0.65
C HIS A 15 -15.10 3.55 -0.82
N GLU A 16 -15.98 3.21 -1.76
CA GLU A 16 -15.69 3.24 -3.20
C GLU A 16 -15.42 4.66 -3.71
N ALA A 17 -16.27 5.62 -3.32
CA ALA A 17 -16.07 7.02 -3.66
C ALA A 17 -14.74 7.54 -3.08
N LYS A 18 -14.48 7.22 -1.80
CA LYS A 18 -13.24 7.60 -1.12
C LYS A 18 -12.01 6.98 -1.77
N LEU A 19 -12.09 5.70 -2.16
CA LEU A 19 -11.01 5.02 -2.85
C LEU A 19 -10.70 5.69 -4.19
N LYS A 20 -11.72 5.98 -5.00
CA LYS A 20 -11.55 6.69 -6.28
C LYS A 20 -10.92 8.07 -6.10
N GLU A 21 -11.36 8.82 -5.09
CA GLU A 21 -10.78 10.12 -4.75
C GLU A 21 -9.29 10.00 -4.40
N LEU A 22 -8.94 9.06 -3.51
CA LEU A 22 -7.56 8.85 -3.08
C LEU A 22 -6.65 8.40 -4.22
N LEU A 23 -7.10 7.48 -5.08
CA LEU A 23 -6.31 7.00 -6.22
C LEU A 23 -6.09 8.10 -7.27
N ARG A 24 -7.08 8.96 -7.50
CA ARG A 24 -6.93 10.13 -8.36
C ARG A 24 -5.90 11.11 -7.78
N ASN A 25 -6.01 11.44 -6.50
CA ASN A 25 -5.12 12.40 -5.85
C ASN A 25 -3.69 11.85 -5.70
N LEU A 26 -3.54 10.54 -5.49
CA LEU A 26 -2.25 9.85 -5.47
C LEU A 26 -1.48 10.02 -6.78
N ASN A 27 -2.18 9.92 -7.92
CA ASN A 27 -1.62 10.09 -9.26
C ASN A 27 -1.61 11.55 -9.74
N SER A 28 -2.00 12.51 -8.90
CA SER A 28 -1.89 13.93 -9.22
C SER A 28 -0.42 14.31 -9.42
N THR A 29 -0.16 15.30 -10.26
CA THR A 29 1.18 15.91 -10.40
C THR A 29 1.54 16.80 -9.21
N ASP A 30 0.53 17.33 -8.52
CA ASP A 30 0.66 18.12 -7.30
C ASP A 30 1.17 17.26 -6.14
N PHE A 31 2.29 17.65 -5.54
CA PHE A 31 2.93 16.89 -4.45
C PHE A 31 2.08 16.88 -3.17
N GLN A 32 1.43 18.00 -2.84
CA GLN A 32 0.64 18.11 -1.62
C GLN A 32 -0.60 17.21 -1.69
N LEU A 33 -1.30 17.20 -2.83
CA LEU A 33 -2.43 16.30 -3.04
C LEU A 33 -2.03 14.82 -2.91
N CYS A 34 -0.89 14.43 -3.48
CA CYS A 34 -0.38 13.07 -3.36
C CYS A 34 0.04 12.74 -1.91
N SER A 35 0.69 13.67 -1.23
CA SER A 35 1.10 13.56 0.18
C SER A 35 -0.10 13.37 1.11
N ASP A 36 -1.12 14.19 0.96
CA ASP A 36 -2.30 14.16 1.80
C ASP A 36 -3.14 12.91 1.51
N ALA A 37 -3.33 12.56 0.24
CA ALA A 37 -3.97 11.30 -0.14
C ALA A 37 -3.24 10.09 0.43
N SER A 38 -1.91 10.03 0.34
CA SER A 38 -1.13 8.91 0.86
C SER A 38 -1.24 8.78 2.38
N LYS A 39 -1.21 9.90 3.12
CA LYS A 39 -1.39 9.91 4.58
C LYS A 39 -2.80 9.44 4.95
N GLU A 40 -3.82 9.92 4.26
CA GLU A 40 -5.20 9.53 4.49
C GLU A 40 -5.42 8.05 4.19
N PHE A 41 -4.86 7.55 3.10
CA PHE A 41 -4.91 6.13 2.74
C PHE A 41 -4.25 5.28 3.83
N VAL A 42 -3.07 5.65 4.32
CA VAL A 42 -2.42 4.95 5.44
C VAL A 42 -3.24 5.01 6.72
N LYS A 43 -3.93 6.12 7.00
CA LYS A 43 -4.84 6.22 8.16
C LYS A 43 -6.01 5.27 8.04
N LEU A 44 -6.64 5.18 6.87
CA LEU A 44 -7.74 4.25 6.59
C LEU A 44 -7.30 2.79 6.66
N LEU A 45 -6.09 2.47 6.19
CA LEU A 45 -5.55 1.13 6.34
C LEU A 45 -5.37 0.76 7.82
N LYS A 46 -5.09 1.73 8.70
CA LYS A 46 -4.88 1.49 10.14
C LYS A 46 -6.16 1.55 10.98
N SER A 47 -7.31 1.92 10.40
CA SER A 47 -8.58 1.94 11.12
C SER A 47 -9.22 0.56 11.17
N ASP A 48 -10.30 0.43 11.94
CA ASP A 48 -11.02 -0.84 12.10
C ASP A 48 -11.58 -1.37 10.77
N SER A 49 -11.87 -0.49 9.82
CA SER A 49 -12.32 -0.80 8.45
C SER A 49 -11.19 -1.03 7.44
N GLY A 50 -9.94 -1.13 7.89
CA GLY A 50 -8.77 -1.18 7.01
C GLY A 50 -8.74 -2.43 6.13
N LEU A 51 -9.23 -3.55 6.65
CA LEU A 51 -9.33 -4.83 5.95
C LEU A 51 -10.29 -4.75 4.77
N GLU A 52 -11.49 -4.22 5.01
CA GLU A 52 -12.54 -4.03 4.00
C GLU A 52 -12.07 -3.03 2.95
N PHE A 53 -11.42 -1.95 3.36
CA PHE A 53 -10.89 -0.94 2.45
C PHE A 53 -9.79 -1.51 1.54
N LEU A 54 -8.88 -2.31 2.09
CA LEU A 54 -7.83 -2.98 1.33
C LEU A 54 -8.41 -4.07 0.42
N SER A 55 -9.40 -4.83 0.89
CA SER A 55 -10.11 -5.81 0.05
C SER A 55 -10.77 -5.13 -1.14
N LEU A 56 -11.45 -4.00 -0.91
CA LEU A 56 -12.06 -3.20 -1.96
C LEU A 56 -11.03 -2.69 -2.96
N TYR A 57 -9.86 -2.22 -2.49
CA TYR A 57 -8.78 -1.82 -3.38
C TYR A 57 -8.29 -2.96 -4.26
N ILE A 58 -7.97 -4.12 -3.69
CA ILE A 58 -7.44 -5.26 -4.46
C ILE A 58 -8.48 -5.82 -5.44
N GLN A 59 -9.78 -5.76 -5.11
CA GLN A 59 -10.84 -6.13 -6.03
C GLN A 59 -10.93 -5.19 -7.24
N ASN A 60 -10.72 -3.89 -7.04
CA ASN A 60 -10.74 -2.89 -8.12
C ASN A 60 -9.41 -2.83 -8.89
N SER A 61 -8.28 -3.10 -8.23
CA SER A 61 -6.93 -3.05 -8.79
C SER A 61 -6.04 -4.17 -8.24
N SER A 62 -6.24 -5.37 -8.80
CA SER A 62 -5.50 -6.56 -8.37
C SER A 62 -4.01 -6.52 -8.69
N LYS A 63 -3.58 -5.65 -9.60
CA LYS A 63 -2.17 -5.45 -10.00
C LYS A 63 -1.51 -4.25 -9.35
N CYS A 64 -2.23 -3.46 -8.56
CA CYS A 64 -1.71 -2.25 -7.91
C CYS A 64 -1.11 -1.21 -8.87
N MET A 65 -1.61 -1.10 -10.11
CA MET A 65 -1.02 -0.25 -11.15
C MET A 65 -1.00 1.24 -10.78
N GLU A 66 -1.95 1.70 -9.95
CA GLU A 66 -1.99 3.08 -9.47
C GLU A 66 -0.83 3.39 -8.52
N LEU A 67 -0.37 2.41 -7.73
CA LEU A 67 0.81 2.56 -6.89
C LEU A 67 2.08 2.59 -7.75
N GLU A 68 2.13 1.80 -8.82
CA GLU A 68 3.23 1.86 -9.79
C GLU A 68 3.29 3.20 -10.54
N GLN A 69 2.14 3.70 -10.99
CA GLN A 69 2.06 5.00 -11.67
C GLN A 69 2.47 6.15 -10.76
N ALA A 70 2.02 6.12 -9.49
CA ALA A 70 2.45 7.08 -8.48
C ALA A 70 3.96 6.99 -8.22
N TRP A 71 4.51 5.77 -8.17
CA TRP A 71 5.96 5.55 -8.04
C TRP A 71 6.72 6.20 -9.19
N GLU A 72 6.36 5.92 -10.44
CA GLU A 72 7.04 6.49 -11.61
C GLU A 72 6.96 8.01 -11.66
N THR A 73 5.78 8.55 -11.35
CA THR A 73 5.55 10.00 -11.32
C THR A 73 6.41 10.69 -10.26
N ARG A 74 6.70 9.99 -9.15
CA ARG A 74 7.45 10.55 -8.02
C ARG A 74 8.92 10.19 -8.01
N LYS A 75 9.36 9.17 -8.73
CA LYS A 75 10.78 8.77 -8.84
C LYS A 75 11.63 9.87 -9.46
N SER A 76 11.11 10.54 -10.48
CA SER A 76 11.81 11.64 -11.18
C SER A 76 11.71 12.97 -10.44
N LYS A 77 10.99 13.02 -9.31
CA LYS A 77 10.68 14.24 -8.55
C LYS A 77 11.09 14.07 -7.09
N THR A 78 11.11 15.17 -6.35
CA THR A 78 11.16 15.10 -4.88
C THR A 78 9.82 14.58 -4.37
N GLY A 79 9.80 13.45 -3.66
CA GLY A 79 8.57 12.96 -3.03
C GLY A 79 8.30 11.46 -3.06
N LEU A 80 9.16 10.64 -3.68
CA LEU A 80 8.96 9.19 -3.76
C LEU A 80 8.70 8.54 -2.39
N TYR A 81 9.37 9.01 -1.33
CA TYR A 81 9.18 8.55 0.05
C TYR A 81 7.71 8.52 0.53
N VAL A 82 6.85 9.40 0.00
CA VAL A 82 5.41 9.40 0.30
C VAL A 82 4.75 8.11 -0.20
N VAL A 83 5.04 7.73 -1.44
CA VAL A 83 4.54 6.51 -2.08
C VAL A 83 5.15 5.27 -1.40
N LEU A 84 6.44 5.32 -1.05
CA LEU A 84 7.09 4.21 -0.33
C LEU A 84 6.40 3.94 1.02
N ASN A 85 6.09 4.99 1.78
CA ASN A 85 5.38 4.88 3.05
C ASN A 85 3.96 4.32 2.87
N LEU A 86 3.27 4.71 1.79
CA LEU A 86 1.96 4.16 1.45
C LEU A 86 2.07 2.66 1.20
N ILE A 87 2.95 2.22 0.29
CA ILE A 87 3.13 0.80 -0.05
C ILE A 87 3.56 -0.01 1.18
N SER A 88 4.45 0.53 2.01
CA SER A 88 4.81 -0.11 3.29
C SER A 88 3.57 -0.27 4.19
N GLY A 89 2.68 0.72 4.22
CA GLY A 89 1.37 0.64 4.87
C GLY A 89 0.51 -0.52 4.37
N PHE A 90 0.46 -0.77 3.06
CA PHE A 90 -0.22 -1.92 2.46
C PHE A 90 0.38 -3.25 2.92
N PHE A 91 1.72 -3.38 2.85
CA PHE A 91 2.40 -4.62 3.25
C PHE A 91 2.30 -4.89 4.75
N ASN A 92 2.14 -3.85 5.58
CA ASN A 92 2.00 -3.99 7.02
C ASN A 92 0.64 -4.54 7.47
N GLN A 93 -0.39 -4.50 6.62
CA GLN A 93 -1.74 -4.96 6.97
C GLN A 93 -1.84 -6.48 7.21
N TYR A 94 -0.87 -7.25 6.71
CA TYR A 94 -0.83 -8.70 6.89
C TYR A 94 0.60 -9.18 7.10
N TYR A 95 1.13 -8.96 8.29
CA TYR A 95 2.34 -9.63 8.74
C TYR A 95 2.04 -10.98 9.37
N GLY A 96 2.86 -11.97 9.02
CA GLY A 96 3.00 -13.20 9.79
C GLY A 96 2.11 -14.34 9.30
N LYS A 97 2.76 -15.32 8.68
CA LYS A 97 2.58 -16.79 8.68
C LYS A 97 1.31 -17.51 9.22
N ASN A 98 0.29 -16.89 9.82
CA ASN A 98 -0.74 -17.61 10.60
C ASN A 98 -2.21 -17.22 10.29
N ARG A 99 -2.54 -16.70 9.10
CA ARG A 99 -3.96 -16.42 8.74
C ARG A 99 -4.41 -16.85 7.36
N VAL A 100 -3.52 -17.38 6.53
CA VAL A 100 -3.89 -17.87 5.19
C VAL A 100 -4.86 -19.06 5.27
N ASP A 101 -4.95 -19.70 6.44
CA ASP A 101 -5.53 -21.04 6.54
C ASP A 101 -7.06 -21.06 6.72
N LYS A 102 -7.77 -19.92 6.78
CA LYS A 102 -9.23 -19.92 7.10
C LYS A 102 -10.15 -18.99 6.30
N ASP A 103 -9.65 -17.98 5.57
CA ASP A 103 -10.52 -17.10 4.76
C ASP A 103 -9.97 -16.92 3.32
N PRO A 104 -10.67 -17.45 2.30
CA PRO A 104 -10.31 -17.25 0.89
C PRO A 104 -10.13 -15.78 0.49
N LYS A 105 -10.86 -14.84 1.10
CA LYS A 105 -10.74 -13.41 0.79
C LYS A 105 -9.39 -12.84 1.22
N VAL A 106 -8.90 -13.27 2.39
CA VAL A 106 -7.58 -12.86 2.90
C VAL A 106 -6.47 -13.43 2.02
N ALA A 107 -6.60 -14.68 1.57
CA ALA A 107 -5.62 -15.31 0.69
C ALA A 107 -5.46 -14.55 -0.65
N VAL A 108 -6.55 -14.05 -1.24
CA VAL A 108 -6.50 -13.22 -2.46
C VAL A 108 -5.71 -11.94 -2.23
N ILE A 109 -5.93 -11.25 -1.11
CA ILE A 109 -5.23 -10.01 -0.77
C ILE A 109 -3.73 -10.28 -0.56
N VAL A 110 -3.39 -11.30 0.22
CA VAL A 110 -2.00 -11.69 0.48
C VAL A 110 -1.28 -12.01 -0.83
N ASN A 111 -1.89 -12.82 -1.70
CA ASN A 111 -1.32 -13.17 -3.00
C ASN A 111 -1.10 -11.96 -3.91
N ALA A 112 -2.03 -11.00 -3.94
CA ALA A 112 -1.88 -9.78 -4.72
C ALA A 112 -0.72 -8.92 -4.20
N LEU A 113 -0.61 -8.76 -2.88
CA LEU A 113 0.47 -8.02 -2.24
C LEU A 113 1.84 -8.72 -2.40
N ASP A 114 1.89 -10.05 -2.36
CA ASP A 114 3.13 -10.81 -2.60
C ASP A 114 3.61 -10.67 -4.04
N LYS A 115 2.70 -10.74 -5.02
CA LYS A 115 3.03 -10.48 -6.42
C LYS A 115 3.56 -9.05 -6.61
N PHE A 116 2.95 -8.08 -5.95
CA PHE A 116 3.41 -6.69 -6.02
C PHE A 116 4.76 -6.49 -5.33
N ALA A 117 5.00 -7.09 -4.16
CA ALA A 117 6.29 -7.06 -3.50
C ALA A 117 7.40 -7.69 -4.35
N LYS A 118 7.12 -8.84 -4.99
CA LYS A 118 8.05 -9.49 -5.94
C LYS A 118 8.40 -8.56 -7.10
N LEU A 119 7.40 -7.89 -7.68
CA LEU A 119 7.62 -6.91 -8.76
C LEU A 119 8.55 -5.76 -8.34
N ILE A 120 8.40 -5.26 -7.10
CA ILE A 120 9.27 -4.21 -6.55
C ILE A 120 10.71 -4.71 -6.44
N VAL A 121 10.92 -5.91 -5.89
CA VAL A 121 12.25 -6.51 -5.77
C VAL A 121 12.90 -6.69 -7.15
N GLU A 122 12.16 -7.22 -8.13
CA GLU A 122 12.70 -7.50 -9.46
C GLU A 122 13.01 -6.24 -10.28
N LYS A 123 12.22 -5.17 -10.14
CA LYS A 123 12.28 -4.02 -11.06
C LYS A 123 12.68 -2.69 -10.43
N ARG A 124 12.56 -2.55 -9.11
CA ARG A 124 12.59 -1.24 -8.43
C ARG A 124 13.67 -1.12 -7.35
N MET A 125 14.49 -2.14 -7.13
CA MET A 125 15.58 -2.09 -6.13
C MET A 125 16.55 -0.93 -6.35
N ASN A 126 16.87 -0.58 -7.61
CA ASN A 126 17.72 0.57 -7.91
C ASN A 126 17.15 1.90 -7.39
N ASP A 127 15.83 2.06 -7.39
CA ASP A 127 15.19 3.27 -6.88
C ASP A 127 15.24 3.31 -5.35
N LEU A 128 15.05 2.15 -4.70
CA LEU A 128 15.18 2.00 -3.26
C LEU A 128 16.61 2.28 -2.79
N TYR A 129 17.63 1.78 -3.49
CA TYR A 129 19.03 2.09 -3.18
C TYR A 129 19.33 3.59 -3.30
N LYS A 130 18.74 4.29 -4.29
CA LYS A 130 18.90 5.75 -4.39
C LYS A 130 18.25 6.49 -3.22
N GLU A 131 17.07 6.06 -2.78
CA GLU A 131 16.39 6.65 -1.62
C GLU A 131 17.14 6.36 -0.30
N LEU A 132 17.68 5.14 -0.13
CA LEU A 132 18.51 4.75 1.01
C LEU A 132 19.82 5.56 1.11
N ASN A 133 20.46 5.84 -0.02
CA ASN A 133 21.70 6.62 -0.06
C ASN A 133 21.46 8.14 -0.10
N SER A 134 20.21 8.59 0.04
CA SER A 134 19.89 10.02 0.13
C SER A 134 20.48 10.64 1.41
N LYS A 135 20.74 11.96 1.40
CA LYS A 135 21.12 12.72 2.61
C LYS A 135 19.91 13.05 3.51
N GLU A 136 18.69 12.80 3.04
CA GLU A 136 17.46 13.13 3.78
C GLU A 136 16.96 11.92 4.59
N ALA A 137 16.96 12.03 5.92
CA ALA A 137 16.54 10.95 6.82
C ALA A 137 15.14 10.39 6.54
N LYS A 138 14.19 11.23 6.11
CA LYS A 138 12.82 10.81 5.75
C LYS A 138 12.78 9.86 4.54
N ARG A 139 13.68 10.04 3.57
CA ARG A 139 13.79 9.21 2.36
C ARG A 139 14.40 7.86 2.71
N GLN A 140 15.51 7.89 3.45
CA GLN A 140 16.15 6.69 4.00
C GLN A 140 15.17 5.85 4.81
N ARG A 141 14.44 6.48 5.74
CA ARG A 141 13.46 5.82 6.60
C ARG A 141 12.32 5.18 5.81
N ALA A 142 11.80 5.86 4.79
CA ALA A 142 10.72 5.33 3.97
C ALA A 142 11.18 4.11 3.15
N ALA A 143 12.39 4.16 2.58
CA ALA A 143 12.98 3.03 1.87
C ALA A 143 13.25 1.85 2.81
N LEU A 144 13.83 2.08 3.99
CA LEU A 144 14.03 1.05 5.01
C LEU A 144 12.70 0.44 5.48
N SER A 145 11.68 1.27 5.71
CA SER A 145 10.35 0.78 6.11
C SER A 145 9.77 -0.15 5.04
N LEU A 146 9.87 0.23 3.77
CA LEU A 146 9.39 -0.59 2.67
C LEU A 146 10.17 -1.91 2.55
N LEU A 147 11.50 -1.86 2.57
CA LEU A 147 12.35 -3.07 2.51
C LEU A 147 12.07 -4.01 3.69
N ALA A 148 11.97 -3.49 4.92
CA ALA A 148 11.60 -4.27 6.09
C ALA A 148 10.20 -4.90 5.93
N SER A 149 9.26 -4.17 5.33
CA SER A 149 7.92 -4.70 5.08
C SER A 149 7.88 -5.78 4.01
N ILE A 150 8.74 -5.70 2.99
CA ILE A 150 8.93 -6.73 1.96
C ILE A 150 9.59 -7.98 2.57
N ALA A 151 10.68 -7.80 3.32
CA ALA A 151 11.45 -8.89 3.95
C ALA A 151 10.57 -9.79 4.84
N ARG A 152 9.61 -9.18 5.55
CA ARG A 152 8.71 -9.92 6.46
C ARG A 152 7.60 -10.71 5.74
N ARG A 153 7.42 -10.56 4.42
CA ARG A 153 6.38 -11.28 3.67
C ARG A 153 6.77 -12.72 3.36
N SER A 154 8.03 -12.97 2.97
CA SER A 154 8.52 -14.33 2.70
C SER A 154 10.03 -14.44 2.93
N SER A 155 10.52 -15.65 3.19
CA SER A 155 11.95 -15.92 3.33
C SER A 155 12.75 -15.63 2.06
N TRP A 156 12.17 -15.91 0.88
CA TRP A 156 12.77 -15.56 -0.40
C TRP A 156 12.93 -14.03 -0.54
N MET A 157 11.88 -13.26 -0.23
CA MET A 157 11.97 -11.79 -0.26
C MET A 157 12.98 -11.26 0.76
N ALA A 158 13.08 -11.86 1.95
CA ALA A 158 14.08 -11.49 2.95
C ALA A 158 15.51 -11.68 2.44
N TRP A 159 15.76 -12.76 1.71
CA TRP A 159 17.07 -13.02 1.08
C TRP A 159 17.40 -11.98 -0.01
N GLU A 160 16.45 -11.63 -0.86
CA GLU A 160 16.68 -10.69 -1.98
C GLU A 160 16.94 -9.25 -1.53
N VAL A 161 16.46 -8.86 -0.34
CA VAL A 161 16.57 -7.49 0.19
C VAL A 161 17.62 -7.32 1.29
N ALA A 162 18.25 -8.41 1.73
CA ALA A 162 19.34 -8.40 2.71
C ALA A 162 20.66 -7.93 2.08
#